data_AF-A0A973HX60-F1
#
_entry.id   AF-A0A973HX60-F1
#
_cell.length_a   1.000
_cell.length_b   1.000
_cell.length_c   1.000
_cell.angle_alpha   90.00
_cell.angle_beta   90.00
_cell.angle_gamma   90.00
#
_symmetry.space_group_name_H-M   'P 1'
#
loop_
_entity.id
_entity.type
_entity.pdbx_description
1 polymer ?
#
loop_
_entity_poly.entity_id
_entity_poly.type
_entity_poly.pdbx_seq_one_letter_code
_entity_poly.pdbx_strand_id
1 'polypeptide(L)'
;MYGQASVFQNSGRWPASADGLTRVPVCIVSGSSAQQKASGLQKYYFHQTNPSFAQVLDHVRSALSNSWEYWSTVRFTGWQNCSQLTRAEQDLAIDLYIHPEAANNSNVGYGTRTGRTQFKPWGNSFNSCIAYSWARARMEYDFSCVEQYAIHEFGHALGFYHEWSHPLTPASCSARSPITAGDSNFSVANPNRYDWDSIMTYNDDCAQVNGVRFGSSNLSAYDRLGVATVYGGAKQVNASWVNSGGRNKDSQNNNRIELVLAEAKNIQIDLTSSIDTYLYLLDIKGNQISYNDDGGSGYNSRLNVSLTAGKYLLVAATYSHGQSGNFQLSINHGGLNPTGQ
;
A
#
# COMPACT_ATOMS: atom_id res chain seq x y z
N MET A 1 -15.31 14.02 -5.70
CA MET A 1 -14.76 14.35 -4.36
C MET A 1 -14.44 13.04 -3.67
N TYR A 2 -13.19 12.79 -3.28
CA TYR A 2 -12.77 11.52 -2.66
C TYR A 2 -11.76 11.78 -1.52
N GLY A 3 -11.80 10.96 -0.45
CA GLY A 3 -11.05 11.17 0.80
C GLY A 3 -9.58 10.68 0.77
N GLN A 4 -8.72 11.18 1.67
CA GLN A 4 -7.25 11.04 1.66
C GLN A 4 -6.70 10.56 3.02
N ALA A 5 -5.95 9.46 3.20
CA ALA A 5 -5.69 8.86 4.55
C ALA A 5 -5.10 9.74 5.66
N SER A 6 -5.22 9.26 6.92
CA SER A 6 -4.50 9.74 8.11
C SER A 6 -2.99 9.63 7.92
N VAL A 7 -2.50 10.58 7.14
CA VAL A 7 -1.14 10.75 6.66
C VAL A 7 -0.83 12.24 6.66
N PHE A 8 0.36 12.59 7.15
CA PHE A 8 0.79 13.97 7.23
C PHE A 8 0.67 14.70 5.88
N GLN A 9 0.09 15.90 5.81
CA GLN A 9 0.14 16.79 4.62
C GLN A 9 1.51 17.48 4.46
N ASN A 10 2.57 16.88 5.00
CA ASN A 10 3.85 17.52 5.16
C ASN A 10 4.81 17.18 4.00
N SER A 11 5.84 18.00 3.85
CA SER A 11 7.04 17.72 3.06
C SER A 11 7.75 16.41 3.45
N GLY A 12 7.30 15.69 4.48
CA GLY A 12 7.72 14.32 4.84
C GLY A 12 7.21 13.18 3.92
N ARG A 13 6.31 13.42 2.95
CA ARG A 13 5.87 12.35 2.02
C ARG A 13 6.92 12.01 0.96
N TRP A 14 7.19 10.73 0.71
CA TRP A 14 8.04 10.27 -0.40
C TRP A 14 7.57 10.79 -1.77
N PRO A 15 8.48 11.33 -2.61
CA PRO A 15 8.10 11.95 -3.87
C PRO A 15 7.89 10.90 -4.97
N ALA A 16 6.95 11.16 -5.88
CA ALA A 16 6.86 10.40 -7.12
C ALA A 16 8.06 10.74 -8.03
N SER A 17 8.61 9.72 -8.67
CA SER A 17 9.61 9.85 -9.74
C SER A 17 8.95 10.32 -11.05
N ALA A 18 9.74 10.72 -12.05
CA ALA A 18 9.21 11.18 -13.35
C ALA A 18 8.33 10.14 -14.09
N ASP A 19 8.56 8.85 -13.85
CA ASP A 19 7.74 7.74 -14.36
C ASP A 19 6.46 7.48 -13.55
N GLY A 20 6.20 8.26 -12.50
CA GLY A 20 5.00 8.15 -11.66
C GLY A 20 5.09 7.13 -10.53
N LEU A 21 6.25 6.50 -10.31
CA LEU A 21 6.47 5.58 -9.19
C LEU A 21 7.09 6.32 -8.00
N THR A 22 6.54 6.12 -6.80
CA THR A 22 7.19 6.58 -5.56
C THR A 22 8.23 5.54 -5.12
N ARG A 23 9.51 5.80 -5.40
CA ARG A 23 10.62 4.93 -4.98
C ARG A 23 11.02 5.28 -3.56
N VAL A 24 11.07 4.26 -2.71
CA VAL A 24 11.47 4.34 -1.31
C VAL A 24 12.74 3.50 -1.14
N PRO A 25 13.93 4.12 -1.03
CA PRO A 25 15.17 3.38 -0.79
C PRO A 25 15.18 2.77 0.61
N VAL A 26 15.63 1.53 0.72
CA VAL A 26 15.78 0.79 1.98
C VAL A 26 17.21 0.23 2.02
N CYS A 27 17.87 0.31 3.17
CA CYS A 27 19.12 -0.38 3.41
C CYS A 27 19.05 -1.18 4.73
N ILE A 28 19.85 -2.24 4.83
CA ILE A 28 19.89 -3.09 6.02
C ILE A 28 20.95 -2.60 6.99
N VAL A 29 20.56 -2.29 8.22
CA VAL A 29 21.49 -1.88 9.28
C VAL A 29 22.35 -3.06 9.70
N SER A 30 23.67 -2.86 9.73
CA SER A 30 24.65 -3.85 10.16
C SER A 30 24.34 -4.39 11.56
N GLY A 31 24.38 -5.71 11.73
CA GLY A 31 23.96 -6.37 12.97
C GLY A 31 22.47 -6.69 13.06
N SER A 32 21.67 -6.44 12.00
CA SER A 32 20.34 -7.05 11.87
C SER A 32 20.46 -8.58 11.90
N SER A 33 19.53 -9.25 12.59
CA SER A 33 19.57 -10.69 12.84
C SER A 33 18.19 -11.29 13.09
N ALA A 34 17.99 -12.49 12.56
CA ALA A 34 16.85 -13.36 12.88
C ALA A 34 17.22 -14.45 13.92
N GLN A 35 18.37 -14.36 14.59
CA GLN A 35 18.74 -15.30 15.65
C GLN A 35 18.01 -14.96 16.94
N GLN A 36 17.36 -15.94 17.56
CA GLN A 36 16.81 -15.82 18.92
C GLN A 36 17.94 -15.56 19.94
N LYS A 37 17.65 -14.77 20.98
CA LYS A 37 18.55 -14.60 22.13
C LYS A 37 18.83 -15.92 22.86
N ALA A 38 20.01 -16.02 23.47
CA ALA A 38 20.37 -17.11 24.39
C ALA A 38 19.45 -17.23 25.62
N SER A 39 18.72 -16.15 25.98
CA SER A 39 17.70 -16.12 27.04
C SER A 39 16.27 -16.34 26.53
N GLY A 40 16.09 -16.82 25.28
CA GLY A 40 14.79 -17.20 24.75
C GLY A 40 14.19 -18.41 25.47
N LEU A 41 12.97 -18.81 25.08
CA LEU A 41 12.29 -19.98 25.66
C LEU A 41 13.21 -21.20 25.72
N GLN A 42 13.08 -21.98 26.80
CA GLN A 42 13.95 -23.11 27.09
C GLN A 42 14.08 -24.06 25.89
N LYS A 43 15.33 -24.37 25.55
CA LYS A 43 15.80 -25.21 24.43
C LYS A 43 15.04 -26.54 24.23
N TYR A 44 14.36 -27.04 25.26
CA TYR A 44 13.61 -28.30 25.25
C TYR A 44 12.24 -28.23 24.55
N TYR A 45 11.70 -27.05 24.25
CA TYR A 45 10.39 -26.90 23.57
C TYR A 45 10.49 -26.65 22.05
N PHE A 46 11.70 -26.55 21.49
CA PHE A 46 11.95 -26.14 20.11
C PHE A 46 12.82 -27.16 19.37
N HIS A 47 12.32 -27.67 18.25
CA HIS A 47 13.07 -28.52 17.32
C HIS A 47 13.34 -27.87 15.95
N GLN A 48 12.89 -26.63 15.73
CA GLN A 48 13.28 -25.86 14.55
C GLN A 48 14.61 -25.13 14.77
N THR A 49 15.48 -25.17 13.77
CA THR A 49 16.48 -24.14 13.56
C THR A 49 15.78 -22.81 13.26
N ASN A 50 16.15 -21.73 13.95
CA ASN A 50 15.65 -20.38 13.64
C ASN A 50 15.84 -20.07 12.15
N PRO A 51 14.89 -19.36 11.50
CA PRO A 51 15.06 -18.93 10.12
C PRO A 51 16.33 -18.10 9.97
N SER A 52 17.01 -18.25 8.83
CA SER A 52 18.09 -17.35 8.46
C SER A 52 17.56 -15.92 8.33
N PHE A 53 18.45 -14.93 8.52
CA PHE A 53 18.09 -13.54 8.32
C PHE A 53 17.60 -13.27 6.88
N ALA A 54 18.18 -13.96 5.88
CA ALA A 54 17.73 -13.90 4.49
C ALA A 54 16.27 -14.33 4.33
N GLN A 55 15.86 -15.47 4.90
CA GLN A 55 14.46 -15.92 4.86
C GLN A 55 13.50 -14.92 5.50
N VAL A 56 13.86 -14.35 6.65
CA VAL A 56 13.04 -13.29 7.28
C VAL A 56 12.93 -12.07 6.38
N LEU A 57 14.03 -11.65 5.74
CA LEU A 57 14.04 -10.51 4.82
C LEU A 57 13.22 -10.77 3.54
N ASP A 58 13.25 -12.00 3.00
CA ASP A 58 12.44 -12.38 1.84
C ASP A 58 10.93 -12.33 2.16
N HIS A 59 10.52 -12.80 3.33
CA HIS A 59 9.14 -12.67 3.82
C HIS A 59 8.74 -11.20 4.04
N VAL A 60 9.61 -10.38 4.63
CA VAL A 60 9.40 -8.92 4.76
C VAL A 60 9.17 -8.26 3.39
N ARG A 61 10.02 -8.57 2.39
CA ARG A 61 9.88 -8.03 1.03
C ARG A 61 8.60 -8.50 0.35
N SER A 62 8.24 -9.77 0.52
CA SER A 62 6.99 -10.34 -0.02
C SER A 62 5.75 -9.68 0.61
N ALA A 63 5.72 -9.49 1.93
CA ALA A 63 4.64 -8.81 2.63
C ALA A 63 4.43 -7.38 2.13
N LEU A 64 5.51 -6.60 2.00
CA LEU A 64 5.46 -5.23 1.48
C LEU A 64 4.98 -5.20 0.01
N SER A 65 5.44 -6.14 -0.82
CA SER A 65 5.05 -6.21 -2.21
C SER A 65 3.56 -6.56 -2.39
N ASN A 66 3.05 -7.51 -1.60
CA ASN A 66 1.64 -7.91 -1.59
C ASN A 66 0.70 -6.90 -0.88
N SER A 67 1.24 -5.92 -0.17
CA SER A 67 0.49 -4.87 0.54
C SER A 67 0.67 -3.50 -0.13
N TRP A 68 1.57 -2.66 0.39
CA TRP A 68 1.72 -1.27 -0.02
C TRP A 68 2.10 -1.12 -1.50
N GLU A 69 2.97 -1.97 -2.05
CA GLU A 69 3.35 -1.89 -3.47
C GLU A 69 2.25 -2.38 -4.40
N TYR A 70 1.50 -3.41 -3.99
CA TYR A 70 0.38 -3.91 -4.78
C TYR A 70 -0.71 -2.84 -4.89
N TRP A 71 -1.06 -2.17 -3.78
CA TRP A 71 -2.18 -1.22 -3.72
C TRP A 71 -1.80 0.24 -4.04
N SER A 72 -0.57 0.52 -4.46
CA SER A 72 -0.14 1.88 -4.84
C SER A 72 1.00 1.92 -5.88
N THR A 73 1.51 3.11 -6.18
CA THR A 73 2.74 3.28 -6.97
C THR A 73 4.04 3.16 -6.15
N VAL A 74 3.97 2.97 -4.82
CA VAL A 74 5.14 2.82 -3.94
C VAL A 74 5.97 1.60 -4.34
N ARG A 75 7.30 1.74 -4.43
CA ARG A 75 8.24 0.64 -4.64
C ARG A 75 9.42 0.75 -3.67
N PHE A 76 9.63 -0.28 -2.86
CA PHE A 76 10.72 -0.38 -1.91
C PHE A 76 11.97 -0.95 -2.60
N THR A 77 12.98 -0.11 -2.75
CA THR A 77 14.17 -0.36 -3.60
C THR A 77 15.46 -0.41 -2.79
N GLY A 78 16.54 -0.95 -3.35
CA GLY A 78 17.83 -1.09 -2.67
C GLY A 78 17.96 -2.48 -2.05
N TRP A 79 17.89 -2.55 -0.72
CA TRP A 79 18.06 -3.76 0.13
C TRP A 79 19.51 -4.22 0.38
N GLN A 80 20.51 -3.48 -0.11
CA GLN A 80 21.91 -3.65 0.30
C GLN A 80 22.16 -3.25 1.77
N ASN A 81 23.31 -3.63 2.34
CA ASN A 81 23.68 -3.15 3.69
C ASN A 81 23.91 -1.63 3.67
N CYS A 82 23.46 -0.91 4.71
CA CYS A 82 23.66 0.53 4.81
C CYS A 82 25.15 0.92 4.74
N SER A 83 26.05 0.07 5.26
CA SER A 83 27.51 0.30 5.18
C SER A 83 28.10 0.21 3.76
N GLN A 84 27.33 -0.21 2.76
CA GLN A 84 27.72 -0.23 1.35
C GLN A 84 27.27 1.04 0.60
N LEU A 85 26.42 1.87 1.22
CA LEU A 85 25.97 3.14 0.68
C LEU A 85 26.90 4.29 1.06
N THR A 86 27.03 5.28 0.18
CA THR A 86 27.60 6.58 0.53
C THR A 86 26.70 7.31 1.54
N ARG A 87 27.25 8.32 2.23
CA ARG A 87 26.48 9.08 3.22
C ARG A 87 25.22 9.72 2.63
N ALA A 88 25.32 10.30 1.44
CA ALA A 88 24.19 10.94 0.77
C ALA A 88 23.08 9.94 0.37
N GLU A 89 23.43 8.68 0.06
CA GLU A 89 22.44 7.64 -0.21
C GLU A 89 21.77 7.14 1.08
N GLN A 90 22.52 7.02 2.19
CA GLN A 90 21.96 6.70 3.51
C GLN A 90 20.97 7.78 3.98
N ASP A 91 21.33 9.06 3.83
CA ASP A 91 20.48 10.20 4.17
C ASP A 91 19.17 10.28 3.34
N LEU A 92 19.06 9.47 2.27
CA LEU A 92 17.89 9.31 1.40
C LEU A 92 17.18 7.94 1.54
N ALA A 93 17.57 7.11 2.51
CA ALA A 93 17.04 5.75 2.70
C ALA A 93 16.33 5.54 4.05
N ILE A 94 15.55 4.46 4.12
CA ILE A 94 15.11 3.84 5.36
C ILE A 94 16.23 2.93 5.87
N ASP A 95 16.70 3.19 7.09
CA ASP A 95 17.57 2.31 7.86
C ASP A 95 16.72 1.18 8.46
N LEU A 96 16.59 0.04 7.77
CA LEU A 96 15.86 -1.11 8.27
C LEU A 96 16.70 -1.89 9.29
N TYR A 97 16.22 -1.97 10.54
CA TYR A 97 16.86 -2.75 11.60
C TYR A 97 15.90 -3.81 12.16
N ILE A 98 16.16 -5.07 11.79
CA ILE A 98 15.39 -6.23 12.26
C ILE A 98 16.29 -7.00 13.23
N HIS A 99 15.92 -7.05 14.50
CA HIS A 99 16.75 -7.66 15.55
C HIS A 99 15.91 -8.00 16.80
N PRO A 100 16.23 -9.04 17.60
CA PRO A 100 15.54 -9.29 18.88
C PRO A 100 15.44 -8.08 19.81
N GLU A 101 16.47 -7.23 19.79
CA GLU A 101 16.57 -6.02 20.62
C GLU A 101 16.07 -4.75 19.94
N ALA A 102 15.60 -4.82 18.70
CA ALA A 102 14.97 -3.68 18.03
C ALA A 102 13.80 -3.16 18.88
N ALA A 103 13.55 -1.85 18.87
CA ALA A 103 12.22 -1.37 19.22
C ALA A 103 11.22 -1.82 18.15
N ASN A 104 9.93 -1.70 18.45
CA ASN A 104 8.86 -1.88 17.46
C ASN A 104 8.33 -0.48 17.17
N ASN A 105 9.00 0.22 16.25
CA ASN A 105 8.63 1.54 15.80
C ASN A 105 9.32 1.91 14.48
N SER A 106 8.71 2.85 13.76
CA SER A 106 9.41 3.66 12.76
C SER A 106 9.53 5.11 13.25
N ASN A 107 10.73 5.66 13.10
CA ASN A 107 10.99 7.09 13.24
C ASN A 107 10.85 7.83 11.89
N VAL A 108 10.48 7.10 10.82
CA VAL A 108 10.25 7.63 9.47
C VAL A 108 8.77 8.02 9.33
N GLY A 109 8.46 8.98 8.46
CA GLY A 109 7.10 9.49 8.22
C GLY A 109 6.66 10.56 9.23
N TYR A 110 7.14 10.52 10.48
CA TYR A 110 6.92 11.58 11.46
C TYR A 110 7.86 12.77 11.20
N GLY A 111 7.49 13.65 10.27
CA GLY A 111 8.22 14.88 9.95
C GLY A 111 9.55 14.70 9.17
N THR A 112 10.04 13.46 9.02
CA THR A 112 11.21 13.11 8.20
C THR A 112 10.86 12.01 7.19
N ARG A 113 11.52 12.04 6.02
CA ARG A 113 11.46 10.94 5.03
C ARG A 113 12.42 9.81 5.36
N THR A 114 13.42 10.02 6.21
CA THR A 114 14.52 9.05 6.40
C THR A 114 14.87 8.84 7.86
N GLY A 115 15.59 7.75 8.12
CA GLY A 115 15.90 7.26 9.46
C GLY A 115 15.44 5.82 9.68
N ARG A 116 15.33 5.43 10.95
CA ARG A 116 15.16 4.02 11.34
C ARG A 116 13.71 3.54 11.31
N THR A 117 13.49 2.46 10.58
CA THR A 117 12.32 1.58 10.73
C THR A 117 12.80 0.28 11.35
N GLN A 118 12.22 -0.13 12.48
CA GLN A 118 12.72 -1.27 13.23
C GLN A 118 11.61 -2.07 13.90
N PHE A 119 11.78 -3.39 13.91
CA PHE A 119 10.87 -4.32 14.56
C PHE A 119 11.59 -5.59 15.00
N LYS A 120 11.08 -6.19 16.07
CA LYS A 120 11.65 -7.40 16.67
C LYS A 120 10.89 -8.66 16.21
N PRO A 121 11.53 -9.57 15.44
CA PRO A 121 10.97 -10.90 15.20
C PRO A 121 11.01 -11.76 16.47
N TRP A 122 11.88 -11.43 17.43
CA TRP A 122 12.03 -12.14 18.72
C TRP A 122 11.96 -11.15 19.88
N GLY A 123 11.52 -11.55 21.07
CA GLY A 123 11.43 -10.61 22.20
C GLY A 123 11.28 -11.26 23.57
N ASN A 124 11.47 -10.44 24.63
CA ASN A 124 11.51 -10.91 26.01
C ASN A 124 10.14 -11.37 26.58
N SER A 125 9.02 -11.11 25.89
CA SER A 125 7.67 -11.60 26.26
C SER A 125 7.38 -12.96 25.60
N PHE A 126 8.29 -13.90 25.81
CA PHE A 126 8.27 -15.35 25.53
C PHE A 126 7.75 -15.96 24.19
N ASN A 127 7.00 -15.29 23.30
CA ASN A 127 6.47 -15.95 22.08
C ASN A 127 6.38 -15.05 20.80
N SER A 128 7.22 -14.02 20.67
CA SER A 128 7.25 -13.21 19.43
C SER A 128 7.56 -14.09 18.21
N CYS A 129 6.66 -14.07 17.22
CA CYS A 129 6.73 -14.79 15.94
C CYS A 129 6.96 -16.31 16.07
N ILE A 130 6.31 -16.93 17.06
CA ILE A 130 6.30 -18.37 17.26
C ILE A 130 4.86 -18.85 17.43
N ALA A 131 4.48 -19.94 16.76
CA ALA A 131 3.20 -20.61 16.93
C ALA A 131 3.38 -22.12 17.17
N TYR A 132 2.38 -22.76 17.80
CA TYR A 132 2.34 -24.21 17.93
C TYR A 132 1.74 -24.86 16.67
N SER A 133 2.52 -25.71 16.01
CA SER A 133 2.16 -26.45 14.82
C SER A 133 1.45 -27.74 15.21
N TRP A 134 0.12 -27.73 15.30
CA TRP A 134 -0.70 -28.91 15.64
C TRP A 134 -0.42 -30.11 14.74
N ALA A 135 -0.23 -29.89 13.44
CA ALA A 135 0.07 -30.93 12.46
C ALA A 135 1.44 -31.62 12.67
N ARG A 136 2.33 -31.01 13.45
CA ARG A 136 3.71 -31.49 13.69
C ARG A 136 4.06 -31.58 15.19
N ALA A 137 3.06 -31.37 16.04
CA ALA A 137 3.09 -31.35 17.50
C ALA A 137 4.25 -30.54 18.14
N ARG A 138 4.65 -29.40 17.56
CA ARG A 138 5.85 -28.64 17.98
C ARG A 138 5.75 -27.13 17.78
N MET A 139 6.55 -26.36 18.52
CA MET A 139 6.69 -24.92 18.30
C MET A 139 7.52 -24.62 17.04
N GLU A 140 7.07 -23.66 16.23
CA GLU A 140 7.69 -23.27 14.96
C GLU A 140 7.66 -21.75 14.78
N TYR A 141 8.59 -21.20 14.00
CA TYR A 141 8.58 -19.79 13.63
C TYR A 141 7.39 -19.48 12.72
N ASP A 142 6.63 -18.45 13.07
CA ASP A 142 5.49 -17.96 12.31
C ASP A 142 5.89 -16.70 11.52
N PHE A 143 6.02 -16.85 10.21
CA PHE A 143 6.36 -15.73 9.33
C PHE A 143 5.27 -14.67 9.29
N SER A 144 3.99 -15.02 9.45
CA SER A 144 2.88 -14.06 9.36
C SER A 144 2.98 -12.95 10.43
N CYS A 145 3.62 -13.24 11.56
CA CYS A 145 3.99 -12.27 12.57
C CYS A 145 4.97 -11.20 12.05
N VAL A 146 6.10 -11.59 11.45
CA VAL A 146 7.11 -10.63 10.97
C VAL A 146 6.66 -9.91 9.69
N GLU A 147 5.82 -10.55 8.90
CA GLU A 147 5.08 -9.92 7.80
C GLU A 147 4.15 -8.81 8.34
N GLN A 148 3.35 -9.08 9.38
CA GLN A 148 2.46 -8.07 9.96
C GLN A 148 3.23 -6.87 10.55
N TYR A 149 4.36 -7.12 11.24
CA TYR A 149 5.28 -6.05 11.65
C TYR A 149 5.79 -5.22 10.48
N ALA A 150 6.24 -5.87 9.40
CA ALA A 150 6.74 -5.16 8.23
C ALA A 150 5.66 -4.24 7.63
N ILE A 151 4.43 -4.73 7.48
CA ILE A 151 3.34 -3.93 6.91
C ILE A 151 3.04 -2.73 7.82
N HIS A 152 2.92 -2.91 9.14
CA HIS A 152 2.66 -1.82 10.09
C HIS A 152 3.77 -0.76 10.10
N GLU A 153 5.02 -1.17 10.32
CA GLU A 153 6.13 -0.24 10.53
C GLU A 153 6.56 0.47 9.23
N PHE A 154 6.37 -0.17 8.07
CA PHE A 154 6.50 0.54 6.78
C PHE A 154 5.28 1.41 6.45
N GLY A 155 4.10 1.13 7.01
CA GLY A 155 2.99 2.06 7.01
C GLY A 155 3.37 3.39 7.65
N HIS A 156 3.99 3.35 8.84
CA HIS A 156 4.60 4.54 9.44
C HIS A 156 5.67 5.19 8.56
N ALA A 157 6.55 4.40 7.94
CA ALA A 157 7.57 4.95 7.03
C ALA A 157 7.00 5.58 5.74
N LEU A 158 5.75 5.26 5.38
CA LEU A 158 4.94 5.92 4.36
C LEU A 158 4.09 7.07 4.91
N GLY A 159 4.25 7.42 6.19
CA GLY A 159 3.58 8.53 6.86
C GLY A 159 2.20 8.22 7.44
N PHE A 160 1.75 6.97 7.45
CA PHE A 160 0.50 6.57 8.10
C PHE A 160 0.64 6.64 9.62
N TYR A 161 -0.39 7.16 10.28
CA TYR A 161 -0.46 7.21 11.73
C TYR A 161 -1.39 6.12 12.28
N HIS A 162 -1.38 5.90 13.59
CA HIS A 162 -2.25 4.89 14.22
C HIS A 162 -3.73 5.27 14.09
N GLU A 163 -4.61 4.30 13.87
CA GLU A 163 -6.02 4.58 13.58
C GLU A 163 -6.75 5.19 14.79
N TRP A 164 -6.36 4.89 16.04
CA TRP A 164 -6.88 5.57 17.23
C TRP A 164 -6.60 7.10 17.26
N SER A 165 -5.74 7.60 16.38
CA SER A 165 -5.55 9.05 16.21
C SER A 165 -6.57 9.69 15.28
N HIS A 166 -7.43 8.91 14.61
CA HIS A 166 -8.49 9.38 13.72
C HIS A 166 -9.50 10.30 14.47
N PRO A 167 -10.00 11.40 13.89
CA PRO A 167 -10.92 12.30 14.61
C PRO A 167 -12.25 11.68 15.09
N LEU A 168 -12.64 10.53 14.51
CA LEU A 168 -13.81 9.74 14.92
C LEU A 168 -13.48 8.56 15.85
N THR A 169 -12.30 8.53 16.48
CA THR A 169 -11.95 7.50 17.48
C THR A 169 -13.03 7.42 18.57
N PRO A 170 -13.63 6.24 18.81
CA PRO A 170 -14.69 6.08 19.79
C PRO A 170 -14.21 6.31 21.22
N ALA A 171 -15.08 6.81 22.10
CA ALA A 171 -14.75 7.01 23.52
C ALA A 171 -14.42 5.72 24.30
N SER A 172 -14.68 4.54 23.72
CA SER A 172 -14.24 3.24 24.27
C SER A 172 -12.74 2.98 24.09
N CYS A 173 -12.09 3.66 23.15
CA CYS A 173 -10.63 3.64 22.99
C CYS A 173 -9.98 4.39 24.16
N SER A 174 -9.60 3.67 25.22
CA SER A 174 -8.86 4.28 26.34
C SER A 174 -7.44 4.69 25.94
N ALA A 175 -6.93 4.17 24.81
CA ALA A 175 -5.64 4.48 24.22
C ALA A 175 -5.59 5.81 23.42
N ARG A 176 -5.65 6.93 24.16
CA ARG A 176 -5.06 8.26 23.82
C ARG A 176 -5.75 9.16 22.79
N SER A 177 -5.22 10.38 22.73
CA SER A 177 -5.76 11.58 22.08
C SER A 177 -5.91 11.46 20.55
N PRO A 178 -7.14 11.59 20.03
CA PRO A 178 -7.39 11.83 18.61
C PRO A 178 -6.78 13.16 18.14
N ILE A 179 -6.42 13.26 16.86
CA ILE A 179 -6.07 14.55 16.25
C ILE A 179 -7.33 15.43 16.15
N THR A 180 -7.12 16.75 16.19
CA THR A 180 -8.22 17.71 15.98
C THR A 180 -8.80 17.53 14.58
N ALA A 181 -10.13 17.42 14.47
CA ALA A 181 -10.80 17.38 13.18
C ALA A 181 -10.48 18.64 12.35
N GLY A 182 -9.92 18.44 11.15
CA GLY A 182 -9.49 19.54 10.28
C GLY A 182 -8.09 20.09 10.56
N ASP A 183 -7.27 19.43 11.38
CA ASP A 183 -5.84 19.76 11.50
C ASP A 183 -5.14 19.63 10.12
N SER A 184 -4.68 20.76 9.58
CA SER A 184 -4.04 20.85 8.27
C SER A 184 -2.73 20.07 8.16
N ASN A 185 -2.13 19.63 9.28
CA ASN A 185 -0.98 18.76 9.25
C ASN A 185 -1.32 17.33 8.81
N PHE A 186 -2.60 16.95 8.77
CA PHE A 186 -3.07 15.60 8.44
C PHE A 186 -4.14 15.62 7.33
N SER A 187 -4.21 14.52 6.58
CA SER A 187 -5.35 14.15 5.72
C SER A 187 -6.23 13.13 6.50
N VAL A 188 -7.49 12.85 6.12
CA VAL A 188 -8.29 11.72 6.67
C VAL A 188 -9.09 10.98 5.56
N ALA A 189 -8.89 9.66 5.39
CA ALA A 189 -9.37 8.88 4.19
C ALA A 189 -10.86 8.64 4.23
N ASN A 190 -11.26 8.31 5.43
CA ASN A 190 -12.50 7.78 5.90
C ASN A 190 -13.12 8.81 6.86
N PRO A 191 -13.27 10.10 6.47
CA PRO A 191 -13.65 11.18 7.39
C PRO A 191 -15.03 10.98 8.04
N ASN A 192 -15.79 9.98 7.59
CA ASN A 192 -17.12 9.61 8.05
C ASN A 192 -17.17 8.26 8.78
N ARG A 193 -16.05 7.51 8.93
CA ARG A 193 -16.04 6.18 9.57
C ARG A 193 -14.66 5.78 10.11
N TYR A 194 -14.58 5.38 11.38
CA TYR A 194 -13.40 4.76 12.00
C TYR A 194 -13.12 3.34 11.45
N ASP A 195 -11.85 2.99 11.21
CA ASP A 195 -11.42 1.69 10.69
C ASP A 195 -10.94 0.70 11.77
N TRP A 196 -11.89 0.01 12.39
CA TRP A 196 -11.63 -1.03 13.39
C TRP A 196 -10.72 -2.20 12.95
N ASP A 197 -10.45 -2.34 11.65
CA ASP A 197 -9.69 -3.46 11.09
C ASP A 197 -8.31 -3.03 10.56
N SER A 198 -7.94 -1.75 10.69
CA SER A 198 -6.68 -1.21 10.12
C SER A 198 -5.45 -1.99 10.59
N ILE A 199 -4.49 -2.22 9.68
CA ILE A 199 -3.15 -2.72 10.07
C ILE A 199 -2.47 -1.76 11.09
N MET A 200 -2.88 -0.50 11.12
CA MET A 200 -2.32 0.57 11.96
C MET A 200 -2.98 0.67 13.36
N THR A 201 -3.83 -0.28 13.76
CA THR A 201 -4.27 -0.44 15.17
C THR A 201 -3.56 -1.61 15.87
N TYR A 202 -3.77 -1.80 17.17
CA TYR A 202 -3.16 -2.88 17.97
C TYR A 202 -4.24 -3.78 18.58
N ASN A 203 -3.83 -4.88 19.20
CA ASN A 203 -4.71 -5.75 19.97
C ASN A 203 -5.11 -5.08 21.32
N ASP A 204 -6.05 -4.15 21.24
CA ASP A 204 -6.60 -3.36 22.35
C ASP A 204 -8.10 -3.01 22.12
N ASP A 205 -8.62 -2.00 22.83
CA ASP A 205 -10.02 -1.56 22.74
C ASP A 205 -10.35 -0.74 21.47
N CYS A 206 -9.39 -0.60 20.56
CA CYS A 206 -9.49 0.11 19.28
C CYS A 206 -9.48 -0.81 18.04
N ALA A 207 -9.58 -2.13 18.22
CA ALA A 207 -9.63 -3.12 17.14
C ALA A 207 -10.86 -4.05 17.22
N GLN A 208 -11.43 -4.42 16.08
CA GLN A 208 -12.42 -5.52 15.98
C GLN A 208 -11.81 -6.82 15.48
N VAL A 209 -10.78 -6.73 14.62
CA VAL A 209 -9.98 -7.89 14.18
C VAL A 209 -8.58 -7.79 14.73
N ASN A 210 -8.20 -8.79 15.51
CA ASN A 210 -6.84 -8.99 15.98
C ASN A 210 -6.14 -10.00 15.07
N GLY A 211 -5.10 -9.56 14.37
CA GLY A 211 -4.16 -10.43 13.68
C GLY A 211 -3.18 -11.06 14.69
N VAL A 212 -1.95 -11.33 14.26
CA VAL A 212 -0.95 -11.95 15.15
C VAL A 212 -0.53 -10.98 16.28
N ARG A 213 -0.56 -9.67 16.03
CA ARG A 213 -0.11 -8.66 16.99
C ARG A 213 -0.75 -7.27 16.86
N PHE A 214 -1.02 -6.85 15.63
CA PHE A 214 -1.67 -5.58 15.30
C PHE A 214 -3.17 -5.81 15.05
N GLY A 215 -3.85 -4.87 14.38
CA GLY A 215 -5.19 -5.06 13.82
C GLY A 215 -5.23 -6.18 12.76
N SER A 216 -5.91 -6.01 11.62
CA SER A 216 -5.97 -7.11 10.64
C SER A 216 -4.58 -7.50 10.10
N SER A 217 -4.42 -8.73 9.59
CA SER A 217 -3.12 -9.27 9.19
C SER A 217 -2.57 -8.68 7.87
N ASN A 218 -3.33 -7.80 7.22
CA ASN A 218 -3.09 -7.24 5.89
C ASN A 218 -3.69 -5.82 5.83
N LEU A 219 -3.57 -5.13 4.69
CA LEU A 219 -4.25 -3.84 4.52
C LEU A 219 -5.78 -4.01 4.48
N SER A 220 -6.48 -3.28 5.34
CA SER A 220 -7.94 -3.13 5.35
C SER A 220 -8.46 -2.46 4.06
N ALA A 221 -9.78 -2.31 3.93
CA ALA A 221 -10.35 -1.51 2.84
C ALA A 221 -9.94 -0.02 2.91
N TYR A 222 -9.79 0.54 4.11
CA TYR A 222 -9.45 1.95 4.30
C TYR A 222 -7.93 2.20 4.27
N ASP A 223 -7.11 1.25 4.71
CA ASP A 223 -5.65 1.27 4.50
C ASP A 223 -5.32 1.34 3.00
N ARG A 224 -5.99 0.48 2.19
CA ARG A 224 -5.84 0.43 0.73
C ARG A 224 -6.30 1.72 0.06
N LEU A 225 -7.46 2.25 0.44
CA LEU A 225 -7.92 3.57 -0.01
C LEU A 225 -6.89 4.65 0.34
N GLY A 226 -6.33 4.57 1.54
CA GLY A 226 -5.36 5.51 2.05
C GLY A 226 -4.10 5.61 1.21
N VAL A 227 -3.42 4.48 0.98
CA VAL A 227 -2.19 4.45 0.18
C VAL A 227 -2.46 4.82 -1.28
N ALA A 228 -3.61 4.40 -1.83
CA ALA A 228 -4.02 4.76 -3.17
C ALA A 228 -4.28 6.27 -3.33
N THR A 229 -4.84 6.95 -2.32
CA THR A 229 -5.01 8.42 -2.38
C THR A 229 -3.71 9.18 -2.17
N VAL A 230 -2.80 8.70 -1.30
CA VAL A 230 -1.57 9.43 -0.95
C VAL A 230 -0.46 9.23 -2.00
N TYR A 231 -0.29 8.01 -2.50
CA TYR A 231 0.78 7.60 -3.41
C TYR A 231 0.27 7.18 -4.79
N GLY A 232 -1.00 7.46 -5.09
CA GLY A 232 -1.63 7.01 -6.32
C GLY A 232 -1.76 5.50 -6.39
N GLY A 233 -2.27 5.02 -7.53
CA GLY A 233 -2.28 3.59 -7.86
C GLY A 233 -3.54 2.82 -7.45
N ALA A 234 -4.68 3.52 -7.39
CA ALA A 234 -5.97 2.88 -7.22
C ALA A 234 -6.20 1.81 -8.29
N LYS A 235 -6.75 0.64 -7.89
CA LYS A 235 -7.16 -0.41 -8.84
C LYS A 235 -8.48 -0.12 -9.52
N GLN A 236 -9.21 0.88 -9.02
CA GLN A 236 -10.54 1.22 -9.44
C GLN A 236 -10.75 2.73 -9.31
N VAL A 237 -11.35 3.33 -10.33
CA VAL A 237 -11.82 4.72 -10.32
C VAL A 237 -13.32 4.68 -10.59
N ASN A 238 -14.10 5.24 -9.67
CA ASN A 238 -15.51 5.53 -9.90
C ASN A 238 -15.63 7.01 -10.29
N ALA A 239 -16.34 7.31 -11.36
CA ALA A 239 -16.52 8.67 -11.86
C ALA A 239 -17.82 8.76 -12.68
N SER A 240 -18.05 9.90 -13.33
CA SER A 240 -19.25 10.15 -14.12
C SER A 240 -18.92 10.90 -15.40
N TRP A 241 -19.66 10.59 -16.48
CA TRP A 241 -19.73 11.49 -17.62
C TRP A 241 -20.78 12.56 -17.39
N VAL A 242 -20.43 13.78 -17.76
CA VAL A 242 -21.37 14.90 -17.94
C VAL A 242 -21.24 15.32 -19.40
N ASN A 243 -22.21 14.97 -20.23
CA ASN A 243 -22.22 15.25 -21.67
C ASN A 243 -20.98 14.67 -22.42
N SER A 244 -20.77 13.36 -22.33
CA SER A 244 -19.62 12.65 -22.92
C SER A 244 -19.35 13.02 -24.38
N GLY A 245 -18.06 13.08 -24.73
CA GLY A 245 -17.60 13.26 -26.11
C GLY A 245 -18.00 12.13 -27.07
N GLY A 246 -18.48 10.99 -26.57
CA GLY A 246 -18.71 9.79 -27.36
C GLY A 246 -17.40 9.16 -27.84
N ARG A 247 -17.43 8.48 -29.00
CA ARG A 247 -16.27 7.87 -29.70
C ARG A 247 -15.27 8.87 -30.29
N ASN A 248 -14.91 9.89 -29.53
CA ASN A 248 -13.86 10.84 -29.82
C ASN A 248 -12.83 10.81 -28.67
N LYS A 249 -11.73 10.08 -28.89
CA LYS A 249 -10.61 9.96 -27.93
C LYS A 249 -9.95 11.29 -27.56
N ASP A 250 -10.17 12.34 -28.35
CA ASP A 250 -9.56 13.67 -28.20
C ASP A 250 -10.51 14.68 -27.54
N SER A 251 -11.79 14.33 -27.35
CA SER A 251 -12.76 15.18 -26.64
C SER A 251 -12.37 15.39 -25.18
N GLN A 252 -12.45 16.64 -24.72
CA GLN A 252 -12.23 17.00 -23.32
C GLN A 252 -13.37 16.56 -22.39
N ASN A 253 -14.57 16.29 -22.95
CA ASN A 253 -15.72 15.79 -22.18
C ASN A 253 -15.62 14.29 -21.84
N ASN A 254 -14.58 13.60 -22.33
CA ASN A 254 -14.29 12.23 -21.96
C ASN A 254 -13.27 12.21 -20.82
N ASN A 255 -13.52 11.34 -19.83
CA ASN A 255 -12.70 11.27 -18.63
C ASN A 255 -11.33 10.68 -18.99
N ARG A 256 -10.25 11.37 -18.60
CA ARG A 256 -8.87 10.88 -18.74
C ARG A 256 -8.35 10.37 -17.40
N ILE A 257 -7.68 9.22 -17.44
CA ILE A 257 -7.10 8.57 -16.27
C ILE A 257 -5.69 8.11 -16.66
N GLU A 258 -4.67 8.51 -15.91
CA GLU A 258 -3.31 7.99 -16.09
C GLU A 258 -3.24 6.57 -15.53
N LEU A 259 -2.64 5.65 -16.29
CA LEU A 259 -2.29 4.30 -15.89
C LEU A 259 -0.77 4.19 -15.76
N VAL A 260 -0.28 3.79 -14.58
CA VAL A 260 1.14 3.59 -14.29
C VAL A 260 1.45 2.11 -14.10
N LEU A 261 2.45 1.58 -14.82
CA LEU A 261 3.03 0.25 -14.62
C LEU A 261 4.46 0.34 -14.12
N ALA A 262 4.79 -0.45 -13.10
CA ALA A 262 6.16 -0.59 -12.58
C ALA A 262 7.01 -1.62 -13.35
N GLU A 263 6.37 -2.58 -14.02
CA GLU A 263 7.01 -3.69 -14.71
C GLU A 263 6.18 -4.08 -15.95
N ALA A 264 6.77 -4.83 -16.89
CA ALA A 264 6.02 -5.33 -18.04
C ALA A 264 5.02 -6.41 -17.61
N LYS A 265 3.75 -6.29 -18.03
CA LYS A 265 2.68 -7.20 -17.59
C LYS A 265 1.52 -7.29 -18.58
N ASN A 266 0.79 -8.41 -18.51
CA ASN A 266 -0.51 -8.54 -19.14
C ASN A 266 -1.56 -7.94 -18.21
N ILE A 267 -2.34 -6.97 -18.70
CA ILE A 267 -3.31 -6.23 -17.91
C ILE A 267 -4.69 -6.35 -18.54
N GLN A 268 -5.66 -6.66 -17.68
CA GLN A 268 -7.08 -6.50 -17.97
C GLN A 268 -7.52 -5.13 -17.46
N ILE A 269 -8.19 -4.36 -18.32
CA ILE A 269 -8.80 -3.06 -18.02
C ILE A 269 -10.28 -3.19 -18.35
N ASP A 270 -11.15 -2.98 -17.37
CA ASP A 270 -12.61 -3.02 -17.53
C ASP A 270 -13.19 -1.62 -17.33
N LEU A 271 -14.10 -1.21 -18.22
CA LEU A 271 -14.94 -0.03 -18.06
C LEU A 271 -16.40 -0.49 -17.98
N THR A 272 -17.06 -0.20 -16.86
CA THR A 272 -18.41 -0.69 -16.58
C THR A 272 -19.39 0.43 -16.24
N SER A 273 -20.60 0.37 -16.78
CA SER A 273 -21.68 1.33 -16.55
C SER A 273 -23.06 0.75 -16.87
N SER A 274 -24.12 1.50 -16.58
CA SER A 274 -25.45 1.31 -17.18
C SER A 274 -25.58 1.98 -18.56
N ILE A 275 -24.60 2.80 -18.93
CA ILE A 275 -24.48 3.44 -20.24
C ILE A 275 -23.57 2.59 -21.13
N ASP A 276 -23.89 2.53 -22.43
CA ASP A 276 -23.06 1.92 -23.46
C ASP A 276 -21.66 2.57 -23.52
N THR A 277 -20.63 1.79 -23.16
CA THR A 277 -19.29 2.27 -22.83
C THR A 277 -18.33 2.23 -24.02
N TYR A 278 -17.28 3.05 -23.96
CA TYR A 278 -16.18 2.99 -24.92
C TYR A 278 -14.86 3.34 -24.24
N LEU A 279 -13.88 2.44 -24.31
CA LEU A 279 -12.58 2.60 -23.68
C LEU A 279 -11.48 2.73 -24.73
N TYR A 280 -10.68 3.80 -24.63
CA TYR A 280 -9.40 3.89 -25.36
C TYR A 280 -8.22 3.73 -24.40
N LEU A 281 -7.17 3.08 -24.90
CA LEU A 281 -5.83 3.08 -24.32
C LEU A 281 -4.87 3.80 -25.27
N LEU A 282 -4.20 4.83 -24.76
CA LEU A 282 -3.24 5.64 -25.49
C LEU A 282 -1.85 5.56 -24.84
N ASP A 283 -0.81 5.84 -25.61
CA ASP A 283 0.50 6.18 -25.06
C ASP A 283 0.48 7.57 -24.38
N ILE A 284 1.56 7.92 -23.68
CA ILE A 284 1.67 9.22 -23.01
C ILE A 284 1.73 10.43 -23.98
N LYS A 285 1.84 10.20 -25.29
CA LYS A 285 1.80 11.22 -26.35
C LYS A 285 0.41 11.35 -26.98
N GLY A 286 -0.58 10.54 -26.56
CA GLY A 286 -1.94 10.54 -27.08
C GLY A 286 -2.15 9.66 -28.33
N ASN A 287 -1.16 8.89 -28.75
CA ASN A 287 -1.31 7.91 -29.84
C ASN A 287 -2.11 6.71 -29.34
N GLN A 288 -3.08 6.24 -30.12
CA GLN A 288 -3.91 5.09 -29.74
C GLN A 288 -3.12 3.78 -29.82
N ILE A 289 -3.08 3.04 -28.72
CA ILE A 289 -2.53 1.68 -28.63
C ILE A 289 -3.65 0.67 -28.86
N SER A 290 -4.80 0.85 -28.21
CA SER A 290 -5.94 -0.07 -28.28
C SER A 290 -7.25 0.62 -27.94
N TYR A 291 -8.38 -0.02 -28.24
CA TYR A 291 -9.72 0.43 -27.85
C TYR A 291 -10.71 -0.74 -27.85
N ASN A 292 -11.83 -0.59 -27.15
CA ASN A 292 -12.93 -1.54 -27.13
C ASN A 292 -14.24 -0.88 -26.66
N ASP A 293 -15.38 -1.40 -27.11
CA ASP A 293 -16.75 -1.04 -26.72
C ASP A 293 -17.43 -2.17 -25.91
N ASP A 294 -17.62 -3.35 -26.52
CA ASP A 294 -18.47 -4.44 -26.00
C ASP A 294 -17.69 -5.74 -25.63
N GLY A 295 -16.42 -5.62 -25.24
CA GLY A 295 -15.55 -6.76 -24.90
C GLY A 295 -15.79 -7.40 -23.51
N GLY A 296 -16.63 -6.78 -22.70
CA GLY A 296 -17.00 -7.21 -21.35
C GLY A 296 -18.35 -7.93 -21.30
N SER A 297 -19.13 -7.69 -20.24
CA SER A 297 -20.49 -8.25 -20.10
C SER A 297 -21.53 -7.21 -20.48
N GLY A 298 -22.37 -7.50 -21.48
CA GLY A 298 -23.28 -6.49 -22.05
C GLY A 298 -22.48 -5.38 -22.76
N TYR A 299 -22.93 -4.13 -22.65
CA TYR A 299 -22.31 -2.96 -23.30
C TYR A 299 -21.12 -2.37 -22.54
N ASN A 300 -20.33 -3.24 -21.90
CA ASN A 300 -19.20 -2.86 -21.06
C ASN A 300 -17.88 -3.16 -21.78
N SER A 301 -16.94 -2.22 -21.79
CA SER A 301 -15.67 -2.38 -22.50
C SER A 301 -14.64 -3.17 -21.69
N ARG A 302 -13.86 -4.00 -22.38
CA ARG A 302 -12.70 -4.70 -21.83
C ARG A 302 -11.50 -4.64 -22.78
N LEU A 303 -10.34 -4.29 -22.23
CA LEU A 303 -9.06 -4.44 -22.89
C LEU A 303 -8.23 -5.50 -22.17
N ASN A 304 -7.61 -6.39 -22.95
CA ASN A 304 -6.58 -7.32 -22.48
C ASN A 304 -5.30 -7.04 -23.28
N VAL A 305 -4.31 -6.43 -22.63
CA VAL A 305 -3.12 -5.88 -23.32
C VAL A 305 -1.82 -6.23 -22.60
N SER A 306 -0.78 -6.53 -23.37
CA SER A 306 0.60 -6.64 -22.87
C SER A 306 1.25 -5.25 -22.92
N LEU A 307 1.60 -4.70 -21.76
CA LEU A 307 2.23 -3.38 -21.65
C LEU A 307 3.61 -3.49 -20.99
N THR A 308 4.52 -2.58 -21.35
CA THR A 308 5.81 -2.42 -20.67
C THR A 308 5.65 -1.58 -19.41
N ALA A 309 6.69 -1.51 -18.57
CA ALA A 309 6.75 -0.49 -17.53
C ALA A 309 6.63 0.92 -18.15
N GLY A 310 5.94 1.84 -17.46
CA GLY A 310 5.75 3.21 -17.92
C GLY A 310 4.35 3.78 -17.66
N LYS A 311 4.08 4.93 -18.28
CA LYS A 311 2.83 5.69 -18.19
C LYS A 311 1.99 5.56 -19.47
N TYR A 312 0.69 5.43 -19.29
CA TYR A 312 -0.32 5.35 -20.34
C TYR A 312 -1.52 6.24 -19.99
N LEU A 313 -2.35 6.56 -20.99
CA LEU A 313 -3.58 7.31 -20.79
C LEU A 313 -4.78 6.47 -21.18
N LEU A 314 -5.72 6.30 -20.25
CA LEU A 314 -7.02 5.72 -20.50
C LEU A 314 -8.02 6.85 -20.76
N VAL A 315 -8.85 6.70 -21.78
CA VAL A 315 -9.99 7.58 -22.04
C VAL A 315 -11.26 6.77 -21.85
N ALA A 316 -11.95 7.04 -20.74
CA ALA A 316 -13.27 6.49 -20.47
C ALA A 316 -14.31 7.38 -21.16
N ALA A 317 -14.99 6.81 -22.14
CA ALA A 317 -16.00 7.45 -22.98
C ALA A 317 -17.25 6.56 -23.08
N THR A 318 -18.24 7.02 -23.84
CA THR A 318 -19.45 6.26 -24.18
C THR A 318 -19.51 6.03 -25.68
N TYR A 319 -20.25 5.02 -26.14
CA TYR A 319 -20.37 4.74 -27.58
C TYR A 319 -21.08 5.88 -28.34
N SER A 320 -22.11 6.45 -27.72
CA SER A 320 -22.85 7.61 -28.23
C SER A 320 -22.39 8.93 -27.60
N HIS A 321 -22.50 10.04 -28.32
CA HIS A 321 -22.22 11.38 -27.81
C HIS A 321 -23.31 11.85 -26.82
N GLY A 322 -22.98 12.81 -25.96
CA GLY A 322 -23.90 13.52 -25.07
C GLY A 322 -24.41 12.72 -23.87
N GLN A 323 -23.96 11.47 -23.73
CA GLN A 323 -24.38 10.62 -22.62
C GLN A 323 -23.88 11.15 -21.27
N SER A 324 -24.67 10.92 -20.22
CA SER A 324 -24.32 11.26 -18.85
C SER A 324 -24.71 10.10 -17.93
N GLY A 325 -23.85 9.78 -16.96
CA GLY A 325 -24.03 8.60 -16.11
C GLY A 325 -22.75 8.23 -15.37
N ASN A 326 -22.90 7.38 -14.35
CA ASN A 326 -21.78 6.91 -13.53
C ASN A 326 -21.10 5.72 -14.20
N PHE A 327 -19.78 5.59 -14.01
CA PHE A 327 -19.01 4.45 -14.45
C PHE A 327 -17.95 4.04 -13.42
N GLN A 328 -17.49 2.80 -13.57
CA GLN A 328 -16.38 2.23 -12.85
C GLN A 328 -15.34 1.74 -13.85
N LEU A 329 -14.13 2.28 -13.76
CA LEU A 329 -12.94 1.82 -14.48
C LEU A 329 -12.09 1.00 -13.51
N SER A 330 -11.68 -0.21 -13.87
CA SER A 330 -10.85 -1.08 -13.01
C SER A 330 -9.73 -1.81 -13.75
N ILE A 331 -8.65 -2.11 -13.02
CA ILE A 331 -7.44 -2.81 -13.52
C ILE A 331 -7.00 -3.91 -12.56
N ASN A 332 -6.47 -5.01 -13.09
CA ASN A 332 -5.88 -6.08 -12.28
C ASN A 332 -4.43 -5.77 -11.80
N HIS A 333 -3.68 -4.99 -12.57
CA HIS A 333 -2.28 -4.62 -12.30
C HIS A 333 -2.01 -3.17 -12.70
N GLY A 334 -0.90 -2.60 -12.20
CA GLY A 334 -0.60 -1.17 -12.36
C GLY A 334 -1.41 -0.30 -11.39
N GLY A 335 -1.55 0.98 -11.72
CA GLY A 335 -2.20 1.97 -10.86
C GLY A 335 -2.92 3.06 -11.64
N LEU A 336 -4.18 3.35 -11.29
CA LEU A 336 -4.97 4.45 -11.84
C LEU A 336 -4.78 5.72 -11.02
N ASN A 337 -4.46 6.81 -11.72
CA ASN A 337 -4.43 8.17 -11.19
C ASN A 337 -5.39 9.02 -12.03
N PRO A 338 -6.57 9.43 -11.51
CA PRO A 338 -7.44 10.35 -12.23
C PRO A 338 -6.68 11.64 -12.55
N THR A 339 -6.60 12.03 -13.82
CA THR A 339 -6.06 13.35 -14.16
C THR A 339 -7.13 14.37 -13.81
N GLY A 340 -6.82 15.30 -12.89
CA GLY A 340 -7.78 16.33 -12.48
C GLY A 340 -8.30 17.11 -13.68
N GLN A 341 -9.63 17.29 -13.71
CA GLN A 341 -10.31 18.32 -14.48
C GLN A 341 -10.72 19.44 -13.52
#